data_AF-A0A9X1GIG0-F1
#
_entry.id   AF-A0A9X1GIG0-F1
#
_cell.length_a   1.000
_cell.length_b   1.000
_cell.length_c   1.000
_cell.angle_alpha   90.00
_cell.angle_beta   90.00
_cell.angle_gamma   90.00
#
_symmetry.space_group_name_H-M   'P 1'
#
loop_
_entity.id
_entity.type
_entity.pdbx_description
1 polymer ?
#
loop_
_entity_poly.entity_id
_entity_poly.type
_entity_poly.pdbx_seq_one_letter_code
_entity_poly.pdbx_strand_id
1 'polypeptide(L)'
;MAVDAKNGDTTIAIFATEELTEEEERDRFRLERQVERAFSAAGKALRQLRDRKLYRSTHKTFEEYCKDRFSYNRSRSYQLIDAADVVDNLEECPQIVDILPTAEGQVRPLTKLEAEEQVSCWQEAVAAVGGKVPSGRIVKSIVDKLREKTNLPNPYYLGQVCQILPKDIPELKGKNGCWGIITHVGSYSCRITTWNGEYLVKIENLKSLDYDETECKYMQHLCQRLVRLHQVGNLDDAVGWLLTGLGKRYQPFLTPLQEKFLTIAEEEFGLI
;
A
#
# COMPACT_ATOMS: atom_id res chain seq x y z
N MET A 1 43.25 -55.95 38.86
CA MET A 1 42.41 -54.80 38.49
C MET A 1 43.31 -53.75 37.88
N ALA A 2 43.36 -53.69 36.56
CA ALA A 2 44.10 -52.69 35.82
C ALA A 2 43.20 -51.46 35.63
N VAL A 3 43.73 -50.27 35.88
CA VAL A 3 43.06 -49.01 35.55
C VAL A 3 43.94 -48.31 34.52
N ASP A 4 43.43 -48.27 33.29
CA ASP A 4 43.98 -47.53 32.17
C ASP A 4 43.99 -46.02 32.46
N ALA A 5 45.13 -45.38 32.20
CA ALA A 5 45.20 -43.92 32.05
C ALA A 5 45.87 -43.63 30.71
N LYS A 6 45.06 -43.62 29.63
CA LYS A 6 45.46 -43.04 28.35
C LYS A 6 45.46 -41.52 28.49
N ASN A 7 46.67 -40.95 28.56
CA ASN A 7 46.90 -39.52 28.32
C ASN A 7 46.52 -39.21 26.87
N GLY A 8 45.33 -38.64 26.68
CA GLY A 8 44.91 -38.04 25.43
C GLY A 8 45.52 -36.65 25.30
N ASP A 9 46.68 -36.58 24.66
CA ASP A 9 47.26 -35.35 24.14
C ASP A 9 46.26 -34.71 23.18
N THR A 10 45.48 -33.76 23.70
CA THR A 10 44.52 -33.00 22.92
C THR A 10 45.20 -31.71 22.53
N THR A 11 45.94 -31.77 21.42
CA THR A 11 46.54 -30.59 20.78
C THR A 11 45.40 -29.69 20.31
N ILE A 12 45.08 -28.67 21.11
CA ILE A 12 44.14 -27.62 20.73
C ILE A 12 44.85 -26.80 19.65
N ALA A 13 44.50 -27.03 18.38
CA ALA A 13 44.92 -26.19 17.27
C ALA A 13 44.28 -24.81 17.47
N ILE A 14 45.06 -23.88 18.04
CA ILE A 14 44.73 -22.47 18.08
C ILE A 14 44.83 -21.98 16.64
N PHE A 15 43.69 -21.79 15.97
CA PHE A 15 43.64 -21.05 14.71
C PHE A 15 44.13 -19.64 15.00
N ALA A 16 45.40 -19.36 14.73
CA ALA A 16 45.92 -18.00 14.70
C ALA A 16 45.15 -17.26 13.60
N THR A 17 44.23 -16.37 13.99
CA THR A 17 43.63 -15.41 13.08
C THR A 17 44.74 -14.44 12.69
N GLU A 18 45.27 -14.57 11.47
CA GLU A 18 46.19 -13.58 10.90
C GLU A 18 45.46 -12.23 10.83
N GLU A 19 45.95 -11.24 11.58
CA GLU A 19 45.43 -9.88 11.56
C GLU A 19 45.81 -9.20 10.24
N LEU A 20 44.87 -8.48 9.64
CA LEU A 20 45.09 -7.77 8.39
C LEU A 20 46.06 -6.61 8.61
N THR A 21 46.96 -6.40 7.65
CA THR A 21 47.79 -5.20 7.59
C THR A 21 46.94 -3.96 7.28
N GLU A 22 47.43 -2.77 7.65
CA GLU A 22 46.74 -1.51 7.33
C GLU A 22 46.46 -1.35 5.81
N GLU A 23 47.31 -1.91 4.96
CA GLU A 23 47.13 -1.88 3.51
C GLU A 23 45.97 -2.79 3.07
N GLU A 24 45.89 -4.01 3.61
CA GLU A 24 44.80 -4.93 3.34
C GLU A 24 43.45 -4.42 3.89
N GLU A 25 43.46 -3.71 5.03
CA GLU A 25 42.24 -3.09 5.55
C GLU A 25 41.73 -1.96 4.66
N ARG A 26 42.63 -1.13 4.12
CA ARG A 26 42.29 -0.08 3.15
C ARG A 26 41.74 -0.69 1.85
N ASP A 27 42.36 -1.75 1.36
CA ASP A 27 41.92 -2.44 0.14
C ASP A 27 40.58 -3.12 0.33
N ARG A 28 40.37 -3.80 1.47
CA ARG A 28 39.06 -4.36 1.85
C ARG A 28 37.98 -3.29 1.81
N PHE A 29 38.21 -2.16 2.50
CA PHE A 29 37.24 -1.05 2.53
C PHE A 29 36.92 -0.50 1.14
N ARG A 30 37.94 -0.33 0.29
CA ARG A 30 37.77 0.13 -1.09
C ARG A 30 36.94 -0.85 -1.93
N LEU A 31 37.24 -2.15 -1.82
CA LEU A 31 36.56 -3.20 -2.58
C LEU A 31 35.11 -3.39 -2.12
N GLU A 32 34.86 -3.37 -0.82
CA GLU A 32 33.51 -3.41 -0.25
C GLU A 32 32.65 -2.25 -0.80
N ARG A 33 33.18 -1.03 -0.76
CA ARG A 33 32.48 0.15 -1.30
C ARG A 33 32.19 0.03 -2.80
N GLN A 34 33.07 -0.60 -3.57
CA GLN A 34 32.84 -0.86 -4.99
C GLN A 34 31.69 -1.84 -5.21
N VAL A 35 31.62 -2.91 -4.41
CA VAL A 35 30.54 -3.90 -4.48
C VAL A 35 29.20 -3.29 -4.09
N GLU A 36 29.15 -2.52 -3.00
CA GLU A 36 27.93 -1.86 -2.51
C GLU A 36 27.36 -0.86 -3.52
N ARG A 37 28.23 -0.18 -4.27
CA ARG A 37 27.84 0.80 -5.30
C ARG A 37 27.61 0.19 -6.69
N ALA A 38 27.89 -1.10 -6.87
CA ALA A 38 27.84 -1.72 -8.19
C ALA A 38 26.44 -1.66 -8.82
N PHE A 39 25.38 -1.84 -8.03
CA PHE A 39 24.01 -1.79 -8.56
C PHE A 39 23.64 -0.39 -9.04
N SER A 40 24.00 0.66 -8.29
CA SER A 40 23.69 2.05 -8.66
C SER A 40 24.55 2.48 -9.85
N ALA A 41 25.83 2.12 -9.87
CA ALA A 41 26.72 2.37 -11.01
C ALA A 41 26.20 1.70 -12.30
N ALA A 42 25.74 0.45 -12.21
CA ALA A 42 25.10 -0.25 -13.32
C ALA A 42 23.83 0.47 -13.78
N GLY A 43 22.98 0.91 -12.85
CA GLY A 43 21.79 1.72 -13.15
C GLY A 43 22.11 3.03 -13.87
N LYS A 44 23.09 3.80 -13.38
CA LYS A 44 23.57 5.05 -14.02
C LYS A 44 24.07 4.79 -15.45
N ALA A 45 24.80 3.70 -15.67
CA ALA A 45 25.27 3.31 -17.00
C ALA A 45 24.12 2.91 -17.94
N LEU A 46 23.18 2.10 -17.45
CA LEU A 46 21.97 1.71 -18.19
C LEU A 46 21.12 2.92 -18.58
N ARG A 47 20.96 3.89 -17.67
CA ARG A 47 20.29 5.17 -17.92
C ARG A 47 20.94 5.91 -19.08
N GLN A 48 22.27 6.06 -19.06
CA GLN A 48 23.00 6.71 -20.16
C GLN A 48 22.87 5.97 -21.50
N LEU A 49 22.96 4.63 -21.49
CA LEU A 49 22.77 3.81 -22.69
C LEU A 49 21.38 4.00 -23.30
N ARG A 50 20.34 4.07 -22.44
CA ARG A 50 18.94 4.29 -22.82
C ARG A 50 18.74 5.70 -23.39
N ASP A 51 19.06 6.72 -22.61
CA ASP A 51 18.70 8.11 -22.90
C ASP A 51 19.43 8.65 -24.14
N ARG A 52 20.70 8.25 -24.30
CA ARG A 52 21.51 8.60 -25.49
C ARG A 52 21.30 7.63 -26.66
N LYS A 53 20.44 6.62 -26.50
CA LYS A 53 20.13 5.58 -27.50
C LYS A 53 21.38 4.91 -28.09
N LEU A 54 22.37 4.61 -27.25
CA LEU A 54 23.67 4.05 -27.69
C LEU A 54 23.57 2.60 -28.21
N TYR A 55 22.41 1.98 -28.08
CA TYR A 55 22.09 0.65 -28.62
C TYR A 55 21.63 0.67 -30.09
N ARG A 56 21.31 1.86 -30.65
CA ARG A 56 20.61 2.02 -31.94
C ARG A 56 21.32 1.43 -33.17
N SER A 57 22.62 1.17 -33.10
CA SER A 57 23.39 0.57 -34.20
C SER A 57 23.22 -0.94 -34.30
N THR A 58 22.79 -1.61 -33.22
CA THR A 58 22.72 -3.07 -33.13
C THR A 58 21.32 -3.59 -32.83
N HIS A 59 20.52 -2.84 -32.06
CA HIS A 59 19.18 -3.27 -31.63
C HIS A 59 18.15 -2.16 -31.86
N LYS A 60 16.90 -2.55 -32.09
CA LYS A 60 15.80 -1.60 -32.31
C LYS A 60 15.32 -0.98 -31.01
N THR A 61 15.34 -1.75 -29.93
CA THR A 61 14.87 -1.33 -28.61
C THR A 61 15.97 -1.48 -27.55
N PHE A 62 15.84 -0.69 -26.47
CA PHE A 62 16.77 -0.75 -25.34
C PHE A 62 16.68 -2.08 -24.61
N GLU A 63 15.48 -2.64 -24.54
CA GLU A 63 15.14 -3.88 -23.85
C GLU A 63 15.77 -5.10 -24.53
N GLU A 64 15.72 -5.16 -25.86
CA GLU A 64 16.42 -6.19 -26.65
C GLU A 64 17.93 -6.13 -26.39
N TYR A 65 18.52 -4.92 -26.44
CA TYR A 65 19.94 -4.73 -26.15
C TYR A 65 20.33 -5.20 -24.74
N CYS A 66 19.52 -4.88 -23.73
CA CYS A 66 19.78 -5.31 -22.36
C CYS A 66 19.68 -6.82 -22.18
N LYS A 67 18.71 -7.45 -22.85
CA LYS A 67 18.52 -8.89 -22.82
C LYS A 67 19.70 -9.61 -23.45
N ASP A 68 20.12 -9.17 -24.64
CA ASP A 68 21.16 -9.87 -25.39
C ASP A 68 22.55 -9.61 -24.80
N ARG A 69 22.84 -8.40 -24.31
CA ARG A 69 24.18 -8.07 -23.78
C ARG A 69 24.39 -8.39 -22.30
N PHE A 70 23.35 -8.23 -21.48
CA PHE A 70 23.46 -8.34 -20.02
C PHE A 70 22.57 -9.44 -19.42
N SER A 71 21.80 -10.16 -20.23
CA SER A 71 20.79 -11.12 -19.75
C SER A 71 19.74 -10.49 -18.82
N TYR A 72 19.51 -9.18 -18.93
CA TYR A 72 18.50 -8.47 -18.15
C TYR A 72 17.19 -8.40 -18.92
N ASN A 73 16.11 -8.83 -18.28
CA ASN A 73 14.78 -8.54 -18.79
C ASN A 73 14.45 -7.05 -18.62
N ARG A 74 13.42 -6.57 -19.34
CA ARG A 74 12.94 -5.18 -19.26
C ARG A 74 12.81 -4.71 -17.81
N SER A 75 12.10 -5.46 -16.98
CA SER A 75 11.84 -5.08 -15.58
C SER A 75 13.13 -4.86 -14.80
N ARG A 76 14.11 -5.76 -14.92
CA ARG A 76 15.39 -5.65 -14.20
C ARG A 76 16.19 -4.42 -14.64
N SER A 77 16.23 -4.13 -15.95
CA SER A 77 16.93 -2.95 -16.47
C SER A 77 16.35 -1.65 -15.90
N TYR A 78 15.03 -1.51 -15.90
CA TYR A 78 14.36 -0.32 -15.36
C TYR A 78 14.48 -0.24 -13.83
N GLN A 79 14.36 -1.36 -13.11
CA GLN A 79 14.59 -1.38 -11.65
C GLN A 79 15.97 -0.86 -11.25
N LEU A 80 17.02 -1.21 -12.00
CA LEU A 80 18.36 -0.72 -11.73
C LEU A 80 18.50 0.78 -12.03
N ILE A 81 17.82 1.28 -13.07
CA ILE A 81 17.78 2.71 -13.39
C ILE A 81 17.05 3.47 -12.28
N ASP A 82 15.83 3.07 -11.93
CA ASP A 82 15.03 3.73 -10.90
C ASP A 82 15.76 3.73 -9.54
N ALA A 83 16.45 2.62 -9.21
CA ALA A 83 17.27 2.53 -8.01
C ALA A 83 18.46 3.48 -8.02
N ALA A 84 19.10 3.69 -9.18
CA ALA A 84 20.17 4.66 -9.32
C ALA A 84 19.66 6.10 -9.18
N ASP A 85 18.46 6.41 -9.68
CA ASP A 85 17.84 7.72 -9.55
C ASP A 85 17.57 8.06 -8.07
N VAL A 86 17.06 7.11 -7.28
CA VAL A 86 16.89 7.28 -5.82
C VAL A 86 18.24 7.49 -5.12
N VAL A 87 19.27 6.73 -5.49
CA VAL A 87 20.60 6.89 -4.88
C VAL A 87 21.21 8.25 -5.23
N ASP A 88 21.07 8.74 -6.47
CA ASP A 88 21.52 10.08 -6.87
C ASP A 88 20.85 11.16 -6.01
N ASN A 89 19.53 11.06 -5.83
CA ASN A 89 18.78 11.99 -5.00
C ASN A 89 19.22 11.99 -3.52
N LEU A 90 19.54 10.81 -2.96
CA LEU A 90 20.10 10.69 -1.62
C LEU A 90 21.53 11.25 -1.51
N GLU A 91 22.34 11.14 -2.57
CA GLU A 91 23.72 11.68 -2.62
C GLU A 91 23.74 13.21 -2.75
N GLU A 92 22.76 13.82 -3.42
CA GLU A 92 22.68 15.27 -3.65
C GLU A 92 22.21 16.08 -2.43
N CYS A 93 21.61 15.44 -1.43
CA CYS A 93 21.10 16.11 -0.23
C CYS A 93 22.20 16.29 0.85
N PRO A 94 22.63 17.53 1.17
CA PRO A 94 23.77 17.77 2.08
C PRO A 94 23.46 17.54 3.57
N GLN A 95 22.18 17.43 3.97
CA GLN A 95 21.79 17.38 5.37
C GLN A 95 21.81 15.97 5.97
N ILE A 96 21.73 14.91 5.16
CA ILE A 96 21.84 13.48 5.54
C ILE A 96 22.32 12.78 4.24
N VAL A 97 23.38 11.96 4.17
CA VAL A 97 23.47 10.57 4.64
C VAL A 97 24.94 10.08 4.62
N ASP A 98 25.55 9.73 5.77
CA ASP A 98 26.80 8.94 5.76
C ASP A 98 26.55 7.48 5.29
N ILE A 99 25.29 7.04 5.35
CA ILE A 99 24.86 5.64 5.16
C ILE A 99 23.98 5.51 3.91
N LEU A 100 24.61 5.21 2.79
CA LEU A 100 23.93 5.03 1.51
C LEU A 100 23.33 3.62 1.36
N PRO A 101 22.34 3.44 0.47
CA PRO A 101 21.85 2.11 0.12
C PRO A 101 22.95 1.26 -0.51
N THR A 102 23.04 0.01 -0.08
CA THR A 102 24.01 -0.99 -0.56
C THR A 102 23.38 -2.03 -1.48
N ALA A 103 22.05 -2.05 -1.57
CA ALA A 103 21.31 -2.97 -2.42
C ALA A 103 20.05 -2.35 -3.03
N GLU A 104 19.74 -2.71 -4.29
CA GLU A 104 18.55 -2.23 -5.01
C GLU A 104 17.24 -2.50 -4.26
N GLY A 105 17.12 -3.65 -3.57
CA GLY A 105 15.93 -3.99 -2.82
C GLY A 105 15.60 -3.04 -1.65
N GLN A 106 16.57 -2.25 -1.18
CA GLN A 106 16.38 -1.25 -0.14
C GLN A 106 15.67 0.01 -0.67
N VAL A 107 16.01 0.42 -1.89
CA VAL A 107 15.47 1.64 -2.53
C VAL A 107 14.21 1.39 -3.34
N ARG A 108 13.94 0.13 -3.73
CA ARG A 108 12.73 -0.23 -4.47
C ARG A 108 11.41 0.32 -3.89
N PRO A 109 11.19 0.35 -2.56
CA PRO A 109 9.97 0.95 -2.00
C PRO A 109 9.91 2.48 -2.19
N LEU A 110 11.06 3.15 -2.32
CA LEU A 110 11.17 4.60 -2.44
C LEU A 110 10.94 5.12 -3.86
N THR A 111 11.09 4.27 -4.89
CA THR A 111 11.04 4.71 -6.30
C THR A 111 9.71 5.34 -6.73
N LYS A 112 8.65 5.17 -5.94
CA LYS A 112 7.31 5.73 -6.18
C LYS A 112 7.02 7.00 -5.37
N LEU A 113 7.95 7.45 -4.56
CA LEU A 113 7.83 8.65 -3.73
C LEU A 113 8.45 9.85 -4.44
N GLU A 114 8.02 11.05 -4.05
CA GLU A 114 8.64 12.29 -4.50
C GLU A 114 10.05 12.44 -3.92
N ALA A 115 10.91 13.23 -4.58
CA ALA A 115 12.34 13.34 -4.23
C ALA A 115 12.59 13.68 -2.74
N GLU A 116 11.83 14.62 -2.18
CA GLU A 116 11.93 15.01 -0.77
C GLU A 116 11.47 13.89 0.18
N GLU A 117 10.43 13.16 -0.19
CA GLU A 117 9.87 12.05 0.60
C GLU A 117 10.81 10.84 0.60
N GLN A 118 11.51 10.57 -0.51
CA GLN A 118 12.53 9.52 -0.58
C GLN A 118 13.63 9.75 0.45
N VAL A 119 14.10 11.00 0.54
CA VAL A 119 15.13 11.43 1.48
C VAL A 119 14.61 11.26 2.91
N SER A 120 13.45 11.84 3.24
CA SER A 120 12.86 11.72 4.58
C SER A 120 12.63 10.27 5.02
N CYS A 121 12.07 9.42 4.14
CA CYS A 121 11.83 8.01 4.44
C CYS A 121 13.12 7.23 4.67
N TRP A 122 14.17 7.51 3.89
CA TRP A 122 15.47 6.85 4.08
C TRP A 122 16.08 7.22 5.43
N GLN A 123 16.03 8.51 5.79
CA GLN A 123 16.53 9.01 7.07
C GLN A 123 15.82 8.37 8.26
N GLU A 124 14.49 8.29 8.20
CA GLU A 124 13.68 7.63 9.24
C GLU A 124 14.01 6.13 9.32
N ALA A 125 14.22 5.46 8.17
CA ALA A 125 14.62 4.05 8.15
C ALA A 125 16.00 3.81 8.77
N VAL A 126 16.98 4.69 8.51
CA VAL A 126 18.33 4.64 9.11
C VAL A 126 18.28 4.90 10.62
N ALA A 127 17.48 5.89 11.05
CA ALA A 127 17.29 6.19 12.47
C ALA A 127 16.62 5.02 13.21
N ALA A 128 15.64 4.35 12.59
CA ALA A 128 14.93 3.21 13.16
C ALA A 128 15.84 1.99 13.45
N VAL A 129 16.98 1.87 12.76
CA VAL A 129 17.98 0.81 12.98
C VAL A 129 19.23 1.30 13.72
N GLY A 130 19.18 2.50 14.31
CA GLY A 130 20.26 3.06 15.10
C GLY A 130 21.50 3.43 14.29
N GLY A 131 21.33 4.00 13.09
CA GLY A 131 22.46 4.44 12.28
C GLY A 131 23.21 3.29 11.60
N LYS A 132 22.48 2.25 11.19
CA LYS A 132 22.98 1.15 10.34
C LYS A 132 22.26 1.17 9.00
N VAL A 133 22.79 0.44 8.02
CA VAL A 133 22.10 0.27 6.73
C VAL A 133 20.78 -0.48 6.95
N PRO A 134 19.61 0.12 6.65
CA PRO A 134 18.33 -0.55 6.86
C PRO A 134 18.10 -1.67 5.85
N SER A 135 17.33 -2.69 6.25
CA SER A 135 16.86 -3.71 5.30
C SER A 135 15.70 -3.16 4.47
N GLY A 136 15.49 -3.67 3.25
CA GLY A 136 14.37 -3.25 2.40
C GLY A 136 12.98 -3.47 3.02
N ARG A 137 12.85 -4.40 3.98
CA ARG A 137 11.60 -4.58 4.74
C ARG A 137 11.30 -3.41 5.67
N ILE A 138 12.33 -2.88 6.32
CA ILE A 138 12.21 -1.73 7.23
C ILE A 138 11.87 -0.49 6.41
N VAL A 139 12.60 -0.25 5.32
CA VAL A 139 12.31 0.85 4.40
C VAL A 139 10.87 0.77 3.90
N LYS A 140 10.43 -0.41 3.44
CA LYS A 140 9.04 -0.62 3.02
C LYS A 140 8.04 -0.28 4.13
N SER A 141 8.28 -0.71 5.37
CA SER A 141 7.38 -0.40 6.49
C SER A 141 7.28 1.09 6.77
N ILE A 142 8.37 1.84 6.64
CA ILE A 142 8.37 3.31 6.80
C ILE A 142 7.62 3.97 5.65
N VAL A 143 7.85 3.53 4.40
CA VAL A 143 7.12 4.03 3.23
C VAL A 143 5.61 3.76 3.36
N ASP A 144 5.22 2.56 3.80
CA ASP A 144 3.81 2.22 4.00
C ASP A 144 3.19 3.12 5.08
N LYS A 145 3.90 3.37 6.20
CA LYS A 145 3.47 4.33 7.23
C LYS A 145 3.39 5.78 6.73
N LEU A 146 4.31 6.21 5.87
CA LEU A 146 4.29 7.55 5.28
C LEU A 146 3.07 7.67 4.36
N ARG A 147 2.82 6.68 3.50
CA ARG A 147 1.64 6.66 2.61
C ARG A 147 0.33 6.62 3.40
N GLU A 148 0.33 5.99 4.57
CA GLU A 148 -0.77 6.08 5.53
C GLU A 148 -0.86 7.51 6.11
N LYS A 149 0.22 8.08 6.65
CA LYS A 149 0.25 9.39 7.31
C LYS A 149 -0.03 10.58 6.38
N THR A 150 0.37 10.51 5.12
CA THR A 150 0.21 11.56 4.10
C THR A 150 -1.20 11.57 3.48
N ASN A 151 -2.02 10.56 3.75
CA ASN A 151 -3.42 10.59 3.35
C ASN A 151 -4.18 11.60 4.23
N LEU A 152 -4.66 12.65 3.57
CA LEU A 152 -5.58 13.68 4.07
C LEU A 152 -6.60 13.13 5.07
N PRO A 153 -7.03 13.95 6.08
CA PRO A 153 -8.08 13.56 7.00
C PRO A 153 -9.28 13.03 6.22
N ASN A 154 -9.86 11.93 6.69
CA ASN A 154 -11.00 11.30 6.05
C ASN A 154 -12.05 12.40 5.76
N PRO A 155 -12.38 12.67 4.48
CA PRO A 155 -13.23 13.80 4.11
C PRO A 155 -14.68 13.58 4.56
N TYR A 156 -15.00 12.37 5.01
CA TYR A 156 -16.33 11.99 5.43
C TYR A 156 -16.56 12.15 6.93
N TYR A 157 -17.81 12.45 7.31
CA TYR A 157 -18.23 12.60 8.70
C TYR A 157 -19.37 11.65 9.06
N LEU A 158 -19.59 11.47 10.37
CA LEU A 158 -20.61 10.56 10.88
C LEU A 158 -22.02 11.05 10.51
N GLY A 159 -22.84 10.14 10.00
CA GLY A 159 -24.18 10.42 9.52
C GLY A 159 -24.27 10.89 8.06
N GLN A 160 -23.14 11.11 7.39
CA GLN A 160 -23.13 11.48 5.98
C GLN A 160 -23.65 10.33 5.10
N VAL A 161 -24.42 10.67 4.07
CA VAL A 161 -24.93 9.70 3.10
C VAL A 161 -23.95 9.57 1.93
N CYS A 162 -23.55 8.34 1.64
CA CYS A 162 -22.58 8.05 0.61
C CYS A 162 -23.05 6.90 -0.29
N GLN A 163 -22.59 6.94 -1.53
CA GLN A 163 -22.73 5.86 -2.50
C GLN A 163 -21.51 4.93 -2.43
N ILE A 164 -21.74 3.62 -2.45
CA ILE A 164 -20.71 2.59 -2.52
C ILE A 164 -20.38 2.31 -3.99
N LEU A 165 -19.09 2.44 -4.33
CA LEU A 165 -18.52 2.16 -5.64
C LEU A 165 -17.50 1.03 -5.51
N PRO A 166 -17.92 -0.24 -5.52
CA PRO A 166 -17.02 -1.36 -5.36
C PRO A 166 -16.21 -1.58 -6.63
N LYS A 167 -14.99 -1.03 -6.69
CA LYS A 167 -14.00 -1.40 -7.71
C LYS A 167 -13.31 -2.69 -7.28
N ASP A 168 -13.65 -3.80 -7.95
CA ASP A 168 -12.96 -5.11 -7.82
C ASP A 168 -12.84 -5.68 -6.38
N ILE A 169 -13.85 -5.47 -5.52
CA ILE A 169 -13.89 -6.02 -4.16
C ILE A 169 -14.92 -7.17 -4.08
N PRO A 170 -14.48 -8.43 -3.86
CA PRO A 170 -15.38 -9.60 -3.76
C PRO A 170 -16.43 -9.46 -2.65
N GLU A 171 -16.07 -8.85 -1.52
CA GLU A 171 -16.94 -8.66 -0.35
C GLU A 171 -18.09 -7.67 -0.59
N LEU A 172 -17.95 -6.79 -1.59
CA LEU A 172 -18.95 -5.79 -1.96
C LEU A 172 -19.69 -6.16 -3.26
N LYS A 173 -19.60 -7.42 -3.70
CA LYS A 173 -20.24 -7.91 -4.93
C LYS A 173 -21.75 -7.68 -4.87
N GLY A 174 -22.29 -6.98 -5.86
CA GLY A 174 -23.72 -6.63 -5.94
C GLY A 174 -24.10 -5.31 -5.22
N LYS A 175 -23.16 -4.65 -4.53
CA LYS A 175 -23.37 -3.36 -3.84
C LYS A 175 -23.04 -2.14 -4.69
N ASN A 176 -22.79 -2.34 -5.98
CA ASN A 176 -22.52 -1.24 -6.89
C ASN A 176 -23.74 -0.31 -6.98
N GLY A 177 -23.51 0.95 -6.62
CA GLY A 177 -24.54 1.98 -6.60
C GLY A 177 -25.51 1.89 -5.42
N CYS A 178 -25.25 1.04 -4.42
CA CYS A 178 -26.01 1.13 -3.18
C CYS A 178 -25.58 2.37 -2.40
N TRP A 179 -26.53 3.06 -1.79
CA TRP A 179 -26.24 4.12 -0.83
C TRP A 179 -26.30 3.59 0.61
N GLY A 180 -25.67 4.31 1.52
CA GLY A 180 -25.75 4.05 2.94
C GLY A 180 -25.28 5.23 3.79
N ILE A 181 -25.41 5.08 5.09
CA ILE A 181 -25.06 6.08 6.09
C ILE A 181 -23.71 5.72 6.70
N ILE A 182 -22.82 6.70 6.84
CA ILE A 182 -21.56 6.51 7.56
C ILE A 182 -21.85 6.44 9.06
N THR A 183 -21.56 5.28 9.66
CA THR A 183 -21.75 5.04 11.10
C THR A 183 -20.44 5.10 11.88
N HIS A 184 -19.31 4.90 11.21
CA HIS A 184 -17.99 5.07 11.80
C HIS A 184 -17.01 5.62 10.78
N VAL A 185 -16.21 6.60 11.20
CA VAL A 185 -15.15 7.21 10.40
C VAL A 185 -13.82 6.69 10.91
N GLY A 186 -13.19 5.80 10.16
CA GLY A 186 -11.81 5.38 10.39
C GLY A 186 -10.83 6.24 9.58
N SER A 187 -9.54 6.06 9.79
CA SER A 187 -8.50 6.87 9.13
C SER A 187 -8.49 6.72 7.60
N TYR A 188 -8.79 5.53 7.07
CA TYR A 188 -8.75 5.21 5.62
C TYR A 188 -9.96 4.46 5.10
N SER A 189 -10.95 4.25 5.96
CA SER A 189 -12.19 3.54 5.64
C SER A 189 -13.31 4.05 6.52
N CYS A 190 -14.54 3.91 6.03
CA CYS A 190 -15.72 4.17 6.80
C CYS A 190 -16.51 2.87 6.97
N ARG A 191 -17.14 2.71 8.12
CA ARG A 191 -18.26 1.77 8.22
C ARG A 191 -19.48 2.47 7.66
N ILE A 192 -20.12 1.81 6.69
CA ILE A 192 -21.33 2.29 6.05
C ILE A 192 -22.45 1.29 6.27
N THR A 193 -23.57 1.78 6.78
CA THR A 193 -24.79 0.99 7.00
C THR A 193 -25.73 1.23 5.84
N THR A 194 -26.04 0.15 5.13
CA THR A 194 -27.00 0.12 4.02
C THR A 194 -28.26 -0.64 4.46
N TRP A 195 -29.29 -0.65 3.61
CA TRP A 195 -30.55 -1.35 3.90
C TRP A 195 -30.40 -2.83 4.27
N ASN A 196 -29.34 -3.51 3.82
CA ASN A 196 -29.17 -4.95 4.04
C ASN A 196 -28.01 -5.31 4.98
N GLY A 197 -27.36 -4.33 5.60
CA GLY A 197 -26.25 -4.58 6.51
C GLY A 197 -25.16 -3.50 6.48
N GLU A 198 -24.16 -3.73 7.32
CA GLU A 198 -23.00 -2.86 7.47
C GLU A 198 -21.78 -3.40 6.73
N TYR A 199 -21.02 -2.49 6.12
CA TYR A 199 -19.83 -2.82 5.36
C TYR A 199 -18.69 -1.88 5.73
N LEU A 200 -17.47 -2.41 5.74
CA LEU A 200 -16.26 -1.59 5.83
C LEU A 200 -15.81 -1.24 4.42
N VAL A 201 -15.79 0.05 4.08
CA VAL A 201 -15.50 0.52 2.71
C VAL A 201 -14.38 1.56 2.77
N LYS A 202 -13.37 1.39 1.91
CA LYS A 202 -12.27 2.36 1.77
C LYS A 202 -12.78 3.69 1.22
N ILE A 203 -12.17 4.80 1.64
CA ILE A 203 -12.53 6.17 1.22
C ILE A 203 -12.58 6.31 -0.31
N GLU A 204 -11.66 5.65 -1.04
CA GLU A 204 -11.57 5.64 -2.51
C GLU A 204 -12.77 4.99 -3.22
N ASN A 205 -13.54 4.16 -2.49
CA ASN A 205 -14.71 3.44 -2.99
C ASN A 205 -16.02 4.04 -2.46
N LEU A 206 -15.96 5.24 -1.87
CA LEU A 206 -17.10 6.01 -1.43
C LEU A 206 -17.22 7.27 -2.29
N LYS A 207 -18.47 7.70 -2.52
CA LYS A 207 -18.77 8.98 -3.13
C LYS A 207 -19.85 9.69 -2.31
N SER A 208 -19.58 10.92 -1.88
CA SER A 208 -20.59 11.80 -1.25
C SER A 208 -21.77 12.03 -2.21
N LEU A 209 -22.99 12.04 -1.68
CA LEU A 209 -24.19 12.41 -2.42
C LEU A 209 -24.56 13.90 -2.26
N ASP A 210 -23.73 14.65 -1.53
CA ASP A 210 -23.82 16.12 -1.37
C ASP A 210 -25.19 16.63 -0.88
N TYR A 211 -25.83 15.83 -0.03
CA TYR A 211 -27.09 16.18 0.62
C TYR A 211 -26.93 17.23 1.70
N ASP A 212 -27.96 18.05 1.87
CA ASP A 212 -28.06 18.96 3.01
C ASP A 212 -28.38 18.20 4.32
N GLU A 213 -28.37 18.92 5.44
CA GLU A 213 -28.60 18.33 6.76
C GLU A 213 -30.01 17.71 6.90
N THR A 214 -31.01 18.31 6.25
CA THR A 214 -32.41 17.85 6.30
C THR A 214 -32.58 16.58 5.48
N GLU A 215 -32.00 16.55 4.28
CA GLU A 215 -31.94 15.41 3.39
C GLU A 215 -31.18 14.26 4.03
N CYS A 216 -30.04 14.53 4.68
CA CYS A 216 -29.28 13.52 5.44
C CYS A 216 -30.12 12.91 6.56
N LYS A 217 -30.81 13.73 7.36
CA LYS A 217 -31.71 13.24 8.43
C LYS A 217 -32.83 12.36 7.89
N TYR A 218 -33.46 12.78 6.79
CA TYR A 218 -34.50 11.98 6.15
C TYR A 218 -33.94 10.63 5.65
N MET A 219 -32.79 10.65 4.96
CA MET A 219 -32.14 9.43 4.46
C MET A 219 -31.68 8.50 5.57
N GLN A 220 -31.23 9.03 6.72
CA GLN A 220 -30.92 8.23 7.91
C GLN A 220 -32.17 7.52 8.44
N HIS A 221 -33.28 8.25 8.57
CA HIS A 221 -34.56 7.67 9.00
C HIS A 221 -35.07 6.63 8.00
N LEU A 222 -34.98 6.90 6.70
CA LEU A 222 -35.32 5.95 5.65
C LEU A 222 -34.44 4.70 5.73
N CYS A 223 -33.12 4.85 5.92
CA CYS A 223 -32.21 3.71 6.07
C CYS A 223 -32.61 2.83 7.27
N GLN A 224 -32.95 3.43 8.40
CA GLN A 224 -33.41 2.70 9.58
C GLN A 224 -34.69 1.91 9.32
N ARG A 225 -35.67 2.49 8.61
CA ARG A 225 -36.89 1.80 8.19
C ARG A 225 -36.58 0.59 7.32
N LEU A 226 -35.76 0.78 6.29
CA LEU A 226 -35.37 -0.29 5.38
C LEU A 226 -34.60 -1.42 6.09
N VAL A 227 -33.69 -1.07 7.02
CA VAL A 227 -32.94 -2.05 7.82
C VAL A 227 -33.87 -2.84 8.74
N ARG A 228 -34.82 -2.18 9.42
CA ARG A 228 -35.82 -2.87 10.26
C ARG A 228 -36.65 -3.85 9.46
N LEU A 229 -37.15 -3.42 8.30
CA LEU A 229 -37.92 -4.28 7.40
C LEU A 229 -37.08 -5.46 6.92
N HIS A 230 -35.81 -5.24 6.58
CA HIS A 230 -34.90 -6.33 6.21
C HIS A 230 -34.65 -7.33 7.35
N GLN A 231 -34.59 -6.86 8.59
CA GLN A 231 -34.27 -7.66 9.78
C GLN A 231 -35.40 -8.59 10.23
N VAL A 232 -36.66 -8.35 9.84
CA VAL A 232 -37.79 -9.23 10.17
C VAL A 232 -37.55 -10.67 9.70
N GLY A 233 -36.83 -10.83 8.58
CA GLY A 233 -36.63 -12.13 7.96
C GLY A 233 -37.91 -12.68 7.33
N ASN A 234 -37.79 -13.73 6.51
CA ASN A 234 -38.92 -14.36 5.80
C ASN A 234 -39.76 -13.37 4.95
N LEU A 235 -39.07 -12.49 4.23
CA LEU A 235 -39.69 -11.50 3.36
C LEU A 235 -40.15 -12.13 2.04
N ASP A 236 -41.29 -11.67 1.54
CA ASP A 236 -41.70 -11.93 0.16
C ASP A 236 -40.70 -11.32 -0.84
N ASP A 237 -40.49 -11.98 -1.99
CA ASP A 237 -39.58 -11.52 -3.04
C ASP A 237 -39.90 -10.09 -3.50
N ALA A 238 -41.19 -9.71 -3.51
CA ALA A 238 -41.63 -8.36 -3.86
C ALA A 238 -41.08 -7.29 -2.90
N VAL A 239 -41.01 -7.61 -1.60
CA VAL A 239 -40.44 -6.73 -0.59
C VAL A 239 -38.92 -6.66 -0.74
N GLY A 240 -38.28 -7.78 -1.09
CA GLY A 240 -36.87 -7.82 -1.47
C GLY A 240 -36.54 -6.90 -2.66
N TRP A 241 -37.40 -6.87 -3.69
CA TRP A 241 -37.26 -5.96 -4.83
C TRP A 241 -37.49 -4.50 -4.43
N LEU A 242 -38.47 -4.22 -3.58
CA LEU A 242 -38.72 -2.88 -3.03
C LEU A 242 -37.48 -2.36 -2.29
N LEU A 243 -36.94 -3.15 -1.35
CA LEU A 243 -35.73 -2.80 -0.60
C LEU A 243 -34.52 -2.56 -1.51
N THR A 244 -34.32 -3.44 -2.50
CA THR A 244 -33.22 -3.31 -3.46
C THR A 244 -33.37 -2.06 -4.33
N GLY A 245 -34.59 -1.74 -4.77
CA GLY A 245 -34.90 -0.56 -5.57
C GLY A 245 -34.69 0.73 -4.79
N LEU A 246 -35.21 0.81 -3.57
CA LEU A 246 -35.03 1.97 -2.69
C LEU A 246 -33.55 2.15 -2.28
N GLY A 247 -32.82 1.04 -2.07
CA GLY A 247 -31.41 1.03 -1.71
C GLY A 247 -30.42 1.47 -2.80
N LYS A 248 -30.88 1.64 -4.04
CA LYS A 248 -30.07 2.13 -5.19
C LYS A 248 -30.52 3.49 -5.72
N ARG A 249 -31.46 4.14 -5.02
CA ARG A 249 -32.00 5.45 -5.39
C ARG A 249 -31.23 6.57 -4.69
N TYR A 250 -30.86 7.61 -5.42
CA TYR A 250 -30.12 8.77 -4.89
C TYR A 250 -31.00 10.03 -4.72
N GLN A 251 -32.32 9.88 -4.76
CA GLN A 251 -33.23 10.98 -4.46
C GLN A 251 -33.56 10.95 -2.97
N PRO A 252 -33.42 12.07 -2.23
CA PRO A 252 -33.53 12.08 -0.79
C PRO A 252 -34.93 11.73 -0.29
N PHE A 253 -35.99 12.22 -0.94
CA PHE A 253 -37.37 12.02 -0.47
C PHE A 253 -38.11 10.91 -1.24
N LEU A 254 -38.88 10.06 -0.56
CA LEU A 254 -39.80 9.11 -1.22
C LEU A 254 -40.93 9.86 -1.94
N THR A 255 -41.34 9.35 -3.11
CA THR A 255 -42.58 9.81 -3.73
C THR A 255 -43.79 9.32 -2.91
N PRO A 256 -44.97 9.97 -3.01
CA PRO A 256 -46.16 9.52 -2.27
C PRO A 256 -46.54 8.06 -2.53
N LEU A 257 -46.24 7.53 -3.72
CA LEU A 257 -46.48 6.14 -4.07
C LEU A 257 -45.45 5.19 -3.41
N GLN A 258 -44.18 5.57 -3.41
CA GLN A 258 -43.12 4.79 -2.76
C GLN A 258 -43.31 4.74 -1.24
N GLU A 259 -43.70 5.86 -0.64
CA GLU A 259 -44.03 5.93 0.78
C GLU A 259 -45.16 4.95 1.11
N LYS A 260 -46.25 4.97 0.34
CA LYS A 260 -47.36 4.00 0.50
C LYS A 260 -46.91 2.56 0.37
N PHE A 261 -46.08 2.21 -0.62
CA PHE A 261 -45.58 0.85 -0.76
C PHE A 261 -44.72 0.41 0.43
N LEU A 262 -43.87 1.30 0.93
CA LEU A 262 -43.05 1.01 2.10
C LEU A 262 -43.90 0.86 3.36
N THR A 263 -44.88 1.75 3.58
CA THR A 263 -45.82 1.68 4.72
C THR A 263 -46.63 0.40 4.71
N ILE A 264 -47.21 0.00 3.56
CA ILE A 264 -47.98 -1.25 3.45
C ILE A 264 -47.07 -2.44 3.79
N ALA A 265 -45.84 -2.46 3.28
CA ALA A 265 -44.91 -3.53 3.64
C ALA A 265 -44.62 -3.52 5.15
N GLU A 266 -44.38 -2.36 5.76
CA GLU A 266 -44.15 -2.25 7.20
C GLU A 266 -45.36 -2.71 8.05
N GLU A 267 -46.59 -2.40 7.63
CA GLU A 267 -47.84 -2.85 8.29
C GLU A 267 -48.01 -4.37 8.24
N GLU A 268 -47.79 -4.99 7.08
CA GLU A 268 -47.93 -6.44 6.89
C GLU A 268 -46.95 -7.24 7.77
N PHE A 269 -45.77 -6.68 8.06
CA PHE A 269 -44.79 -7.27 8.97
C PHE A 269 -44.87 -6.75 10.41
N GLY A 270 -45.89 -5.94 10.75
CA GLY A 270 -46.16 -5.47 12.12
C GLY A 270 -45.10 -4.52 12.67
N LEU A 271 -44.47 -3.71 11.83
CA LEU A 271 -43.41 -2.76 12.21
C LEU A 271 -43.93 -1.37 12.56
N ILE A 272 -45.19 -1.07 12.22
CA ILE A 272 -45.91 0.17 12.50
C ILE A 272 -47.36 -0.09 12.88
#